data_AF-A0A510XV06-F1
#
_entry.id   AF-A0A510XV06-F1
#
_cell.length_a   1.000
_cell.length_b   1.000
_cell.length_c   1.000
_cell.angle_alpha   90.00
_cell.angle_beta   90.00
_cell.angle_gamma   90.00
#
_symmetry.space_group_name_H-M   'P 1'
#
loop_
_entity.id
_entity.type
_entity.pdbx_description
1 polymer ?
#
loop_
_entity_poly.entity_id
_entity_poly.type
_entity_poly.pdbx_seq_one_letter_code
_entity_poly.pdbx_strand_id
1 'polypeptide(L)'
;MDLSIQLLNARIAKHQLDELDNDFKQLSPAQQTLQLNHLYESALRMSIKYDFMQNVATRILTTNTPPAPFINQLTTTDALTFFTPALKENKGFLVQDSQGNNVLHNVFKHANAQKLAFNYVRSLMLFESNDDLVKALAQTNARGLTPVACYIAYADKPSTPIKHEFSALLALMEIEQKQNPTAKQQLANILKGADINETSILLSAAYLQRSTAQIAHLIRAI
;
A
#
# COMPACT_ATOMS: atom_id res chain seq x y z
N MET A 1 21.12 4.74 19.98
CA MET A 1 20.71 3.85 18.88
C MET A 1 20.05 2.63 19.50
N ASP A 2 18.84 2.27 19.07
CA ASP A 2 18.08 1.13 19.62
C ASP A 2 18.86 -0.20 19.54
N LEU A 3 18.75 -1.07 20.55
CA LEU A 3 19.53 -2.31 20.64
C LEU A 3 19.22 -3.26 19.47
N SER A 4 17.97 -3.29 18.98
CA SER A 4 17.61 -4.11 17.82
C SER A 4 18.32 -3.65 16.55
N ILE A 5 18.51 -2.33 16.37
CA ILE A 5 19.25 -1.78 15.23
C ILE A 5 20.75 -2.08 15.33
N GLN A 6 21.31 -2.03 16.55
CA GLN A 6 22.71 -2.40 16.77
C GLN A 6 22.96 -3.87 16.41
N LEU A 7 22.05 -4.77 16.83
CA LEU A 7 22.11 -6.19 16.49
C LEU A 7 22.04 -6.40 14.97
N LEU A 8 21.07 -5.78 14.28
CA LEU A 8 20.95 -5.83 12.82
C LEU A 8 22.24 -5.40 12.11
N ASN A 9 22.78 -4.24 12.48
CA ASN A 9 24.01 -3.73 11.88
C ASN A 9 25.20 -4.65 12.15
N ALA A 10 25.29 -5.24 13.36
CA ALA A 10 26.35 -6.17 13.70
C ALA A 10 26.28 -7.46 12.87
N ARG A 11 25.07 -8.00 12.64
CA ARG A 11 24.87 -9.17 11.77
C ARG A 11 25.23 -8.88 10.32
N ILE A 12 24.78 -7.74 9.79
CA ILE A 12 25.11 -7.29 8.43
C ILE A 12 26.63 -7.11 8.26
N ALA A 13 27.29 -6.42 9.20
CA ALA A 13 28.72 -6.15 9.13
C ALA A 13 29.58 -7.41 9.22
N LYS A 14 29.12 -8.43 9.96
CA LYS A 14 29.79 -9.73 10.08
C LYS A 14 29.37 -10.74 9.00
N HIS A 15 28.55 -10.34 8.02
CA HIS A 15 27.95 -11.22 7.01
C HIS A 15 27.18 -12.43 7.60
N GLN A 16 26.64 -12.29 8.81
CA GLN A 16 25.86 -13.33 9.50
C GLN A 16 24.38 -13.24 9.11
N LEU A 17 24.09 -13.34 7.80
CA LEU A 17 22.75 -13.14 7.27
C LEU A 17 21.78 -14.27 7.66
N ASP A 18 22.29 -15.47 7.93
CA ASP A 18 21.48 -16.62 8.38
C ASP A 18 20.86 -16.40 9.76
N GLU A 19 21.52 -15.59 10.61
CA GLU A 19 21.06 -15.30 11.97
C GLU A 19 19.96 -14.23 12.02
N LEU A 20 19.83 -13.42 10.95
CA LEU A 20 18.90 -12.29 10.90
C LEU A 20 17.44 -12.72 11.11
N ASP A 21 17.06 -13.84 10.50
CA ASP A 21 15.69 -14.34 10.56
C ASP A 21 15.30 -14.76 11.99
N ASN A 22 16.23 -15.40 12.70
CA ASN A 22 16.03 -15.83 14.08
C ASN A 22 16.00 -14.64 15.02
N ASP A 23 16.95 -13.71 14.87
CA ASP A 23 16.99 -12.49 15.66
C ASP A 23 15.68 -11.69 15.47
N PHE A 24 15.21 -11.54 14.23
CA PHE A 24 13.98 -10.79 13.91
C PHE A 24 12.73 -11.39 14.55
N LYS A 25 12.62 -12.72 14.62
CA LYS A 25 11.47 -13.41 15.26
C LYS A 25 11.34 -13.14 16.75
N GLN A 26 12.45 -12.89 17.43
CA GLN A 26 12.46 -12.64 18.88
C GLN A 26 12.13 -11.19 19.24
N LEU A 27 12.05 -10.31 18.24
CA LEU A 27 11.74 -8.90 18.44
C LEU A 27 10.24 -8.67 18.60
N SER A 28 9.89 -7.63 19.35
CA SER A 28 8.52 -7.12 19.35
C SER A 28 8.14 -6.55 17.97
N PRO A 29 6.84 -6.49 17.60
CA PRO A 29 6.41 -5.92 16.33
C PRO A 29 6.90 -4.48 16.07
N ALA A 30 7.06 -3.69 17.13
CA ALA A 30 7.63 -2.34 17.04
C ALA A 30 9.12 -2.37 16.66
N GLN A 31 9.91 -3.25 17.27
CA GLN A 31 11.33 -3.42 16.95
C GLN A 31 11.56 -4.03 15.56
N GLN A 32 10.72 -4.99 15.15
CA GLN A 32 10.69 -5.51 13.79
C GLN A 32 10.46 -4.40 12.77
N THR A 33 9.46 -3.54 13.03
CA THR A 33 9.16 -2.37 12.19
C THR A 33 10.34 -1.40 12.13
N LEU A 34 10.99 -1.12 13.27
CA LEU A 34 12.19 -0.27 13.33
C LEU A 34 13.33 -0.84 12.47
N GLN A 35 13.59 -2.15 12.53
CA GLN A 35 14.63 -2.78 11.72
C GLN A 35 14.34 -2.67 10.23
N LEU A 36 13.11 -2.95 9.79
CA LEU A 36 12.73 -2.85 8.37
C LEU A 36 12.87 -1.41 7.87
N ASN A 37 12.41 -0.42 8.65
CA ASN A 37 12.56 0.99 8.28
C ASN A 37 14.02 1.41 8.22
N HIS A 38 14.86 0.95 9.14
CA HIS A 38 16.29 1.24 9.13
C HIS A 38 16.99 0.69 7.88
N LEU A 39 16.60 -0.49 7.38
CA LEU A 39 17.11 -1.02 6.10
C LEU A 39 16.75 -0.09 4.94
N TYR A 40 15.49 0.33 4.87
CA TYR A 40 15.01 1.25 3.83
C TYR A 40 15.71 2.61 3.91
N GLU A 41 15.81 3.22 5.08
CA GLU A 41 16.51 4.49 5.27
C GLU A 41 18.00 4.37 4.93
N SER A 42 18.64 3.25 5.27
CA SER A 42 20.03 2.99 4.92
C SER A 42 20.24 2.87 3.41
N ALA A 43 19.29 2.26 2.71
CA ALA A 43 19.28 2.17 1.24
C ALA A 43 19.16 3.56 0.59
N LEU A 44 18.29 4.43 1.12
CA LEU A 44 18.12 5.79 0.61
C LEU A 44 19.36 6.67 0.83
N ARG A 45 20.08 6.49 1.95
CA ARG A 45 21.31 7.26 2.25
C ARG A 45 22.49 6.87 1.36
N MET A 46 22.55 5.62 0.91
CA MET A 46 23.66 5.09 0.11
C MET A 46 23.11 4.26 -1.04
N SER A 47 22.92 4.88 -2.20
CA SER A 47 22.35 4.21 -3.39
C SER A 47 23.10 2.94 -3.80
N ILE A 48 24.43 2.91 -3.64
CA ILE A 48 25.25 1.71 -3.91
C ILE A 48 24.89 0.50 -3.03
N LYS A 49 24.22 0.73 -1.89
CA LYS A 49 23.76 -0.32 -0.97
C LYS A 49 22.28 -0.66 -1.17
N TYR A 50 21.58 -0.03 -2.11
CA TYR A 50 20.13 -0.18 -2.25
C TYR A 50 19.73 -1.64 -2.44
N ASP A 51 20.29 -2.30 -3.46
CA ASP A 51 19.99 -3.71 -3.77
C ASP A 51 20.37 -4.63 -2.60
N PHE A 52 21.52 -4.37 -1.97
CA PHE A 52 21.96 -5.15 -0.82
C PHE A 52 20.96 -5.05 0.35
N MET A 53 20.54 -3.83 0.72
CA MET A 53 19.58 -3.63 1.81
C MET A 53 18.20 -4.18 1.46
N GLN A 54 17.77 -4.07 0.20
CA GLN A 54 16.53 -4.68 -0.30
C GLN A 54 16.59 -6.20 -0.20
N ASN A 55 17.72 -6.82 -0.55
CA ASN A 55 17.92 -8.26 -0.44
C ASN A 55 17.90 -8.72 1.02
N VAL A 56 18.49 -7.94 1.94
CA VAL A 56 18.40 -8.23 3.38
C VAL A 56 16.96 -8.16 3.87
N ALA A 57 16.21 -7.11 3.51
CA ALA A 57 14.79 -6.99 3.87
C ALA A 57 13.95 -8.14 3.29
N THR A 58 14.21 -8.50 2.03
CA THR A 58 13.54 -9.62 1.34
C THR A 58 13.78 -10.91 2.08
N ARG A 59 15.03 -11.23 2.40
CA ARG A 59 15.39 -12.43 3.16
C ARG A 59 14.63 -12.54 4.48
N ILE A 60 14.67 -11.47 5.29
CA ILE A 60 13.98 -11.42 6.57
C ILE A 60 12.48 -11.71 6.39
N LEU A 61 11.86 -11.07 5.40
CA LEU A 61 10.43 -11.16 5.19
C LEU A 61 9.98 -12.43 4.47
N THR A 62 10.83 -13.13 3.72
CA THR A 62 10.48 -14.44 3.12
C THR A 62 10.11 -15.47 4.20
N THR A 63 10.70 -15.38 5.39
CA THR A 63 10.46 -16.33 6.49
C THR A 63 9.64 -15.75 7.65
N ASN A 64 9.25 -14.47 7.56
CA ASN A 64 8.54 -13.74 8.60
C ASN A 64 7.37 -12.94 8.03
N THR A 65 6.20 -13.07 8.64
CA THR A 65 5.05 -12.22 8.30
C THR A 65 5.37 -10.76 8.65
N PRO A 66 5.14 -9.79 7.74
CA PRO A 66 5.33 -8.39 8.04
C PRO A 66 4.46 -7.96 9.24
N PRO A 67 5.01 -7.25 10.24
CA PRO A 67 4.24 -6.84 11.40
C PRO A 67 3.21 -5.76 11.03
N ALA A 68 2.04 -5.79 11.66
CA ALA A 68 0.96 -4.83 11.38
C ALA A 68 1.38 -3.33 11.44
N PRO A 69 2.19 -2.88 12.42
CA PRO A 69 2.68 -1.50 12.43
C PRO A 69 3.53 -1.13 11.22
N PHE A 70 4.29 -2.09 10.66
CA PHE A 70 5.06 -1.87 9.44
C PHE A 70 4.16 -1.67 8.23
N ILE A 71 3.11 -2.49 8.07
CA ILE A 71 2.13 -2.32 6.98
C ILE A 71 1.51 -0.92 6.99
N ASN A 72 1.14 -0.40 8.17
CA ASN A 72 0.60 0.95 8.35
C ASN A 72 1.59 2.06 7.92
N GLN A 73 2.90 1.83 8.04
CA GLN A 73 3.93 2.82 7.74
C GLN A 73 4.36 2.84 6.26
N LEU A 74 3.97 1.83 5.47
CA LEU A 74 4.21 1.81 4.04
C LEU A 74 3.22 2.73 3.32
N THR A 75 3.55 4.01 3.24
CA THR A 75 2.69 5.06 2.69
C THR A 75 3.20 5.67 1.38
N THR A 76 4.41 5.33 0.93
CA THR A 76 5.03 5.93 -0.26
C THR A 76 5.32 4.89 -1.34
N THR A 77 5.29 5.31 -2.62
CA THR A 77 5.67 4.45 -3.75
C THR A 77 7.12 3.99 -3.66
N ASP A 78 8.03 4.82 -3.14
CA ASP A 78 9.45 4.46 -3.00
C ASP A 78 9.64 3.34 -1.96
N ALA A 79 8.95 3.42 -0.82
CA ALA A 79 8.96 2.35 0.19
C ALA A 79 8.30 1.08 -0.35
N LEU A 80 7.16 1.20 -1.03
CA LEU A 80 6.50 0.09 -1.70
C LEU A 80 7.44 -0.60 -2.69
N THR A 81 8.19 0.18 -3.49
CA THR A 81 9.17 -0.34 -4.45
C THR A 81 10.28 -1.10 -3.75
N PHE A 82 10.84 -0.53 -2.70
CA PHE A 82 11.89 -1.18 -1.90
C PHE A 82 11.43 -2.52 -1.33
N PHE A 83 10.20 -2.62 -0.82
CA PHE A 83 9.70 -3.86 -0.22
C PHE A 83 8.95 -4.79 -1.19
N THR A 84 8.73 -4.40 -2.45
CA THR A 84 7.98 -5.21 -3.42
C THR A 84 8.51 -6.64 -3.56
N PRO A 85 9.84 -6.89 -3.68
CA PRO A 85 10.35 -8.26 -3.77
C PRO A 85 9.97 -9.10 -2.55
N ALA A 86 10.11 -8.54 -1.35
CA ALA A 86 9.73 -9.18 -0.09
C ALA A 86 8.23 -9.53 -0.05
N LEU A 87 7.38 -8.55 -0.37
CA LEU A 87 5.92 -8.67 -0.30
C LEU A 87 5.37 -9.68 -1.31
N LYS A 88 6.06 -9.88 -2.45
CA LYS A 88 5.74 -10.92 -3.42
C LYS A 88 5.96 -12.32 -2.83
N GLU A 89 7.15 -12.57 -2.31
CA GLU A 89 7.57 -13.90 -1.87
C GLU A 89 6.77 -14.42 -0.68
N ASN A 90 6.37 -13.53 0.24
CA ASN A 90 5.71 -13.92 1.49
C ASN A 90 4.20 -13.66 1.52
N LYS A 91 3.57 -13.38 0.37
CA LYS A 91 2.17 -12.93 0.27
C LYS A 91 1.87 -11.67 1.11
N GLY A 92 2.88 -10.84 1.34
CA GLY A 92 2.83 -9.66 2.20
C GLY A 92 1.85 -8.60 1.73
N PHE A 93 1.51 -8.57 0.43
CA PHE A 93 0.45 -7.72 -0.10
C PHE A 93 -0.92 -8.00 0.53
N LEU A 94 -1.17 -9.23 1.00
CA LEU A 94 -2.43 -9.64 1.62
C LEU A 94 -2.51 -9.34 3.11
N VAL A 95 -1.38 -8.96 3.72
CA VAL A 95 -1.29 -8.71 5.16
C VAL A 95 -1.90 -7.34 5.47
N GLN A 96 -2.73 -7.31 6.50
CA GLN A 96 -3.45 -6.12 6.93
C GLN A 96 -2.93 -5.63 8.28
N ASP A 97 -2.95 -4.31 8.47
CA ASP A 97 -2.72 -3.69 9.77
C ASP A 97 -3.94 -3.83 10.70
N SER A 98 -3.86 -3.21 11.89
CA SER A 98 -4.94 -3.26 12.89
C SER A 98 -6.25 -2.59 12.45
N GLN A 99 -6.25 -1.81 11.37
CA GLN A 99 -7.43 -1.19 10.77
C GLN A 99 -7.94 -1.97 9.55
N GLY A 100 -7.34 -3.12 9.24
CA GLY A 100 -7.63 -3.88 8.03
C GLY A 100 -7.00 -3.26 6.77
N ASN A 101 -6.16 -2.25 6.86
CA ASN A 101 -5.52 -1.69 5.68
C ASN A 101 -4.34 -2.59 5.31
N ASN A 102 -4.31 -3.07 4.08
CA ASN A 102 -3.07 -3.58 3.49
C ASN A 102 -2.22 -2.43 2.93
N VAL A 103 -1.03 -2.75 2.43
CA VAL A 103 -0.09 -1.75 1.90
C VAL A 103 -0.70 -0.85 0.81
N LEU A 104 -1.59 -1.37 -0.05
CA LEU A 104 -2.19 -0.59 -1.12
C LEU A 104 -3.14 0.47 -0.58
N HIS A 105 -3.89 0.18 0.49
CA HIS A 105 -4.72 1.20 1.16
C HIS A 105 -3.84 2.35 1.64
N ASN A 106 -2.71 2.05 2.27
CA ASN A 106 -1.83 3.03 2.87
C ASN A 106 -1.10 3.86 1.81
N VAL A 107 -0.59 3.24 0.75
CA VAL A 107 0.06 3.93 -0.36
C VAL A 107 -0.93 4.80 -1.14
N PHE A 108 -2.12 4.29 -1.46
CA PHE A 108 -3.08 5.05 -2.24
C PHE A 108 -3.65 6.22 -1.45
N LYS A 109 -3.95 6.05 -0.16
CA LYS A 109 -4.43 7.15 0.71
C LYS A 109 -3.45 8.32 0.75
N HIS A 110 -2.15 8.07 0.57
CA HIS A 110 -1.09 9.08 0.56
C HIS A 110 -0.46 9.26 -0.83
N ALA A 111 -1.20 8.94 -1.91
CA ALA A 111 -0.69 9.00 -3.26
C ALA A 111 -0.16 10.40 -3.61
N ASN A 112 1.12 10.44 -4.02
CA ASN A 112 1.76 11.66 -4.48
C ASN A 112 1.67 11.77 -6.00
N ALA A 113 1.20 12.91 -6.51
CA ALA A 113 0.99 13.14 -7.94
C ALA A 113 2.25 12.95 -8.80
N GLN A 114 3.46 13.14 -8.25
CA GLN A 114 4.73 12.99 -8.95
C GLN A 114 5.29 11.56 -8.87
N LYS A 115 4.79 10.73 -7.95
CA LYS A 115 5.28 9.37 -7.72
C LYS A 115 4.43 8.30 -8.40
N LEU A 116 3.31 8.69 -9.01
CA LEU A 116 2.52 7.88 -9.94
C LEU A 116 2.19 6.48 -9.39
N ALA A 117 1.66 6.44 -8.16
CA ALA A 117 1.42 5.19 -7.43
C ALA A 117 0.49 4.23 -8.19
N PHE A 118 -0.53 4.75 -8.90
CA PHE A 118 -1.46 3.91 -9.66
C PHE A 118 -0.78 3.32 -10.89
N ASN A 119 0.04 4.08 -11.63
CA ASN A 119 0.83 3.52 -12.72
C ASN A 119 1.81 2.45 -12.23
N TYR A 120 2.48 2.70 -11.12
CA TYR A 120 3.41 1.74 -10.53
C TYR A 120 2.70 0.42 -10.21
N VAL A 121 1.61 0.47 -9.44
CA VAL A 121 0.86 -0.73 -9.04
C VAL A 121 0.25 -1.43 -10.26
N ARG A 122 -0.32 -0.69 -11.21
CA ARG A 122 -0.83 -1.26 -12.46
C ARG A 122 0.27 -1.99 -13.22
N SER A 123 1.46 -1.40 -13.33
CA SER A 123 2.59 -2.02 -14.02
C SER A 123 3.04 -3.29 -13.31
N LEU A 124 3.06 -3.30 -11.97
CA LEU A 124 3.33 -4.52 -11.20
C LEU A 124 2.32 -5.63 -11.50
N MET A 125 1.03 -5.30 -11.61
CA MET A 125 -0.02 -6.29 -11.90
C MET A 125 0.09 -6.95 -13.27
N LEU A 126 0.85 -6.37 -14.21
CA LEU A 126 1.08 -6.97 -15.53
C LEU A 126 2.07 -8.14 -15.48
N PHE A 127 2.77 -8.34 -14.36
CA PHE A 127 3.67 -9.47 -14.17
C PHE A 127 2.92 -10.64 -13.53
N GLU A 128 2.95 -11.81 -14.16
CA GLU A 128 2.20 -13.01 -13.73
C GLU A 128 2.50 -13.46 -12.29
N SER A 129 3.68 -13.12 -11.75
CA SER A 129 4.04 -13.46 -10.36
C SER A 129 3.35 -12.59 -9.29
N ASN A 130 2.31 -11.82 -9.63
CA ASN A 130 1.63 -10.86 -8.75
C ASN A 130 0.15 -11.16 -8.50
N ASP A 131 -0.31 -12.40 -8.58
CA ASP A 131 -1.72 -12.75 -8.31
C ASP A 131 -2.23 -12.23 -6.95
N ASP A 132 -1.38 -12.24 -5.93
CA ASP A 132 -1.73 -11.74 -4.60
C ASP A 132 -1.89 -10.21 -4.57
N LEU A 133 -1.26 -9.47 -5.49
CA LEU A 133 -1.46 -8.03 -5.62
C LEU A 133 -2.87 -7.71 -6.12
N VAL A 134 -3.40 -8.52 -7.05
CA VAL A 134 -4.78 -8.40 -7.55
C VAL A 134 -5.78 -8.67 -6.42
N LYS A 135 -5.54 -9.71 -5.60
CA LYS A 135 -6.36 -10.00 -4.41
C LYS A 135 -6.25 -8.87 -3.37
N ALA A 136 -5.06 -8.34 -3.12
CA ALA A 136 -4.85 -7.23 -2.20
C ALA A 136 -5.62 -5.97 -2.63
N LEU A 137 -5.70 -5.70 -3.94
CA LEU A 137 -6.51 -4.60 -4.47
C LEU A 137 -8.01 -4.79 -4.19
N ALA A 138 -8.49 -6.03 -4.07
CA ALA A 138 -9.89 -6.33 -3.82
C ALA A 138 -10.23 -6.53 -2.33
N GLN A 139 -9.22 -6.62 -1.45
CA GLN A 139 -9.41 -6.75 -0.01
C GLN A 139 -9.99 -5.48 0.59
N THR A 140 -10.98 -5.63 1.45
CA THR A 140 -11.57 -4.51 2.19
C THR A 140 -10.92 -4.35 3.56
N ASN A 141 -10.73 -3.10 3.99
CA ASN A 141 -10.38 -2.78 5.36
C ASN A 141 -11.57 -2.93 6.33
N ALA A 142 -11.36 -2.62 7.61
CA ALA A 142 -12.39 -2.73 8.64
C ALA A 142 -13.63 -1.84 8.40
N ARG A 143 -13.52 -0.83 7.51
CA ARG A 143 -14.65 0.02 7.09
C ARG A 143 -15.38 -0.52 5.85
N GLY A 144 -14.97 -1.67 5.32
CA GLY A 144 -15.52 -2.28 4.11
C GLY A 144 -15.05 -1.60 2.81
N LEU A 145 -13.98 -0.80 2.85
CA LEU A 145 -13.43 -0.13 1.67
C LEU A 145 -12.21 -0.87 1.14
N THR A 146 -12.13 -1.01 -0.17
CA THR A 146 -10.93 -1.42 -0.90
C THR A 146 -9.89 -0.29 -0.93
N PRO A 147 -8.64 -0.55 -1.35
CA PRO A 147 -7.63 0.49 -1.57
C PRO A 147 -8.11 1.64 -2.46
N VAL A 148 -8.78 1.36 -3.59
CA VAL A 148 -9.25 2.42 -4.49
C VAL A 148 -10.40 3.20 -3.86
N ALA A 149 -11.37 2.52 -3.22
CA ALA A 149 -12.44 3.20 -2.51
C ALA A 149 -11.91 4.05 -1.34
N CYS A 150 -10.89 3.59 -0.63
CA CYS A 150 -10.22 4.31 0.45
C CYS A 150 -9.52 5.58 -0.09
N TYR A 151 -8.85 5.50 -1.24
CA TYR A 151 -8.30 6.67 -1.93
C TYR A 151 -9.37 7.70 -2.28
N ILE A 152 -10.47 7.26 -2.88
CA ILE A 152 -11.57 8.15 -3.27
C ILE A 152 -12.16 8.84 -2.03
N ALA A 153 -12.43 8.07 -0.97
CA ALA A 153 -13.06 8.57 0.24
C ALA A 153 -12.16 9.51 1.07
N TYR A 154 -10.86 9.21 1.19
CA TYR A 154 -10.04 9.80 2.25
C TYR A 154 -8.72 10.44 1.81
N ALA A 155 -8.23 10.20 0.59
CA ALA A 155 -7.01 10.87 0.15
C ALA A 155 -7.27 12.36 -0.10
N ASP A 156 -6.29 13.19 0.26
CA ASP A 156 -6.28 14.57 -0.20
C ASP A 156 -5.98 14.61 -1.70
N LYS A 157 -6.85 15.30 -2.45
CA LYS A 157 -6.86 15.29 -3.93
C LYS A 157 -7.11 16.70 -4.42
N PRO A 158 -6.11 17.61 -4.37
CA PRO A 158 -6.28 19.01 -4.77
C PRO A 158 -6.58 19.16 -6.26
N SER A 159 -6.21 18.17 -7.08
CA SER A 159 -6.48 18.14 -8.51
C SER A 159 -6.71 16.71 -9.01
N THR A 160 -7.31 16.60 -10.20
CA THR A 160 -7.46 15.32 -10.89
C THR A 160 -6.08 14.78 -11.31
N PRO A 161 -5.82 13.46 -11.16
CA PRO A 161 -4.57 12.87 -11.60
C PRO A 161 -4.27 13.15 -13.08
N ILE A 162 -2.99 13.27 -13.42
CA ILE A 162 -2.56 13.45 -14.82
C ILE A 162 -2.98 12.25 -15.68
N LYS A 163 -3.09 12.44 -17.00
CA LYS A 163 -3.76 11.50 -17.92
C LYS A 163 -3.38 10.02 -17.73
N HIS A 164 -2.09 9.70 -17.67
CA HIS A 164 -1.66 8.31 -17.52
C HIS A 164 -1.93 7.76 -16.12
N GLU A 165 -1.85 8.59 -15.09
CA GLU A 165 -2.19 8.24 -13.70
C GLU A 165 -3.68 8.01 -13.51
N PHE A 166 -4.50 8.87 -14.11
CA PHE A 166 -5.94 8.68 -14.16
C PHE A 166 -6.31 7.39 -14.92
N SER A 167 -5.69 7.14 -16.07
CA SER A 167 -5.92 5.93 -16.86
C SER A 167 -5.51 4.66 -16.10
N ALA A 168 -4.42 4.73 -15.32
CA ALA A 168 -4.01 3.62 -14.46
C ALA A 168 -5.00 3.38 -13.32
N LEU A 169 -5.48 4.45 -12.68
CA LEU A 169 -6.49 4.36 -11.64
C LEU A 169 -7.79 3.72 -12.16
N LEU A 170 -8.28 4.12 -13.33
CA LEU A 170 -9.47 3.50 -13.94
C LEU A 170 -9.28 2.00 -14.19
N ALA A 171 -8.12 1.59 -14.70
CA ALA A 171 -7.81 0.18 -14.89
C ALA A 171 -7.77 -0.59 -13.56
N LEU A 172 -7.23 0.02 -12.49
CA LEU A 172 -7.27 -0.59 -11.15
C LEU A 172 -8.71 -0.72 -10.63
N MET A 173 -9.58 0.28 -10.85
CA MET A 173 -11.00 0.16 -10.53
C MET A 173 -11.64 -1.04 -11.23
N GLU A 174 -11.36 -1.23 -12.52
CA GLU A 174 -11.89 -2.37 -13.28
C GLU A 174 -11.39 -3.72 -12.76
N ILE A 175 -10.08 -3.83 -12.46
CA ILE A 175 -9.48 -5.05 -11.91
C ILE A 175 -10.10 -5.37 -10.54
N GLU A 176 -10.16 -4.37 -9.66
CA GLU A 176 -10.78 -4.49 -8.34
C GLU A 176 -12.23 -4.96 -8.43
N GLN A 177 -13.05 -4.32 -9.26
CA GLN A 177 -14.48 -4.60 -9.37
C GLN A 177 -14.77 -5.98 -9.97
N LYS A 178 -13.89 -6.51 -10.83
CA LYS A 178 -13.99 -7.90 -11.31
C LYS A 178 -13.78 -8.92 -10.18
N GLN A 179 -12.92 -8.59 -9.21
CA GLN A 179 -12.63 -9.45 -8.06
C GLN A 179 -13.64 -9.29 -6.92
N ASN A 180 -14.10 -8.06 -6.66
CA ASN A 180 -15.03 -7.75 -5.58
C ASN A 180 -16.12 -6.75 -6.04
N PRO A 181 -17.17 -7.23 -6.75
CA PRO A 181 -18.22 -6.37 -7.30
C PRO A 181 -19.06 -5.62 -6.25
N THR A 182 -19.09 -6.11 -5.01
CA THR A 182 -19.93 -5.58 -3.93
C THR A 182 -19.25 -4.46 -3.15
N ALA A 183 -17.92 -4.36 -3.18
CA ALA A 183 -17.14 -3.35 -2.46
C ALA A 183 -17.60 -1.90 -2.74
N LYS A 184 -18.13 -1.63 -3.95
CA LYS A 184 -18.58 -0.29 -4.34
C LYS A 184 -19.75 0.25 -3.51
N GLN A 185 -20.55 -0.63 -2.90
CA GLN A 185 -21.71 -0.23 -2.09
C GLN A 185 -21.28 0.58 -0.86
N GLN A 186 -20.16 0.21 -0.26
CA GLN A 186 -19.72 0.83 0.98
C GLN A 186 -19.20 2.25 0.77
N LEU A 187 -18.58 2.53 -0.39
CA LEU A 187 -18.20 3.90 -0.74
C LEU A 187 -19.44 4.81 -0.79
N ALA A 188 -20.54 4.36 -1.41
CA ALA A 188 -21.75 5.17 -1.51
C ALA A 188 -22.32 5.57 -0.14
N ASN A 189 -22.18 4.71 0.88
CA ASN A 189 -22.59 5.04 2.24
C ASN A 189 -21.70 6.12 2.87
N ILE A 190 -20.40 6.08 2.62
CA ILE A 190 -19.43 7.04 3.16
C ILE A 190 -19.59 8.42 2.53
N LEU A 191 -20.02 8.49 1.27
CA LEU A 191 -20.20 9.77 0.57
C LEU A 191 -21.44 10.56 1.04
N LYS A 192 -22.42 9.92 1.70
CA LYS A 192 -23.62 10.61 2.19
C LYS A 192 -23.24 11.63 3.26
N GLY A 193 -23.59 12.89 3.04
CA GLY A 193 -23.26 14.01 3.93
C GLY A 193 -21.78 14.40 3.96
N ALA A 194 -20.94 13.86 3.07
CA ALA A 194 -19.52 14.18 3.04
C ALA A 194 -19.24 15.49 2.30
N ASP A 195 -18.37 16.34 2.85
CA ASP A 195 -17.85 17.50 2.13
C ASP A 195 -16.65 17.07 1.27
N ILE A 196 -16.87 17.00 -0.05
CA ILE A 196 -15.86 16.52 -1.00
C ILE A 196 -15.73 17.46 -2.20
N ASN A 197 -14.51 17.58 -2.73
CA ASN A 197 -14.23 18.41 -3.89
C ASN A 197 -14.68 17.76 -5.22
N GLU A 198 -14.60 18.54 -6.31
CA GLU A 198 -14.99 18.10 -7.66
C GLU A 198 -14.24 16.85 -8.14
N THR A 199 -12.94 16.74 -7.84
CA THR A 199 -12.15 15.55 -8.17
C THR A 199 -12.71 14.29 -7.50
N SER A 200 -13.07 14.38 -6.22
CA SER A 200 -13.68 13.27 -5.49
C SER A 200 -15.06 12.92 -6.04
N ILE A 201 -15.86 13.89 -6.48
CA ILE A 201 -17.14 13.65 -7.18
C ILE A 201 -16.91 12.90 -8.49
N LEU A 202 -15.95 13.34 -9.31
CA LEU A 202 -15.60 12.71 -10.59
C LEU A 202 -15.15 11.25 -10.39
N LEU A 203 -14.25 11.03 -9.43
CA LEU A 203 -13.73 9.68 -9.15
C LEU A 203 -14.81 8.77 -8.56
N SER A 204 -15.67 9.29 -7.69
CA SER A 204 -16.82 8.56 -7.15
C SER A 204 -17.80 8.20 -8.26
N ALA A 205 -18.04 9.10 -9.21
CA ALA A 205 -18.90 8.87 -10.36
C ALA A 205 -18.35 7.74 -11.25
N ALA A 206 -17.05 7.79 -11.57
CA ALA A 206 -16.38 6.72 -12.33
C ALA A 206 -16.45 5.38 -11.60
N TYR A 207 -16.10 5.36 -10.32
CA TYR A 207 -16.05 4.14 -9.51
C TYR A 207 -17.44 3.52 -9.27
N LEU A 208 -18.44 4.33 -8.95
CA LEU A 208 -19.83 3.87 -8.73
C LEU A 208 -20.59 3.65 -10.04
N GLN A 209 -20.00 4.00 -11.19
CA GLN A 209 -20.61 3.94 -12.52
C GLN A 209 -21.91 4.76 -12.58
N ARG A 210 -21.84 6.01 -12.11
CA ARG A 210 -22.95 6.97 -12.05
C ARG A 210 -22.53 8.31 -12.65
N SER A 211 -23.51 9.15 -12.99
CA SER A 211 -23.22 10.55 -13.35
C SER A 211 -22.76 11.36 -12.13
N THR A 212 -21.97 12.40 -12.36
CA THR A 212 -21.56 13.35 -11.31
C THR A 212 -22.77 14.03 -10.64
N ALA A 213 -23.85 14.27 -11.38
CA ALA A 213 -25.12 14.77 -10.83
C ALA A 213 -25.73 13.80 -9.81
N GLN A 214 -25.78 12.50 -10.12
CA GLN A 214 -26.28 11.48 -9.19
C GLN A 214 -25.40 11.37 -7.94
N ILE A 215 -24.08 11.56 -8.07
CA ILE A 215 -23.18 11.60 -6.92
C ILE A 215 -23.41 12.85 -6.07
N ALA A 216 -23.55 14.03 -6.69
CA ALA A 216 -23.87 15.27 -5.98
C ALA A 216 -25.20 15.18 -5.21
N HIS A 217 -26.21 14.53 -5.77
CA HIS A 217 -27.46 14.24 -5.06
C HIS A 217 -27.26 13.26 -3.90
N LEU A 218 -26.49 12.19 -4.09
CA LEU A 218 -26.19 11.22 -3.03
C LEU A 218 -25.50 11.88 -1.83
N ILE A 219 -24.58 12.82 -2.08
CA ILE A 219 -23.87 13.55 -1.03
C ILE A 219 -24.82 14.44 -0.23
N ARG A 220 -25.79 15.07 -0.89
CA ARG A 220 -26.78 15.97 -0.26
C ARG A 220 -27.94 15.25 0.41
N ALA A 221 -28.09 13.94 0.18
CA ALA A 221 -29.14 13.14 0.79
C ALA A 221 -28.76 12.85 2.26
N ILE A 222 -29.41 13.58 3.18
CA ILE A 222 -29.35 13.39 4.63
C ILE A 222 -30.50 12.47 5.04
#